data_AF-A0AAN5CAC9-F1
#
_entry.id   AF-A0AAN5CAC9-F1
#
_cell.length_a   1.000
_cell.length_b   1.000
_cell.length_c   1.000
_cell.angle_alpha   90.00
_cell.angle_beta   90.00
_cell.angle_gamma   90.00
#
_symmetry.space_group_name_H-M   'P 1'
#
loop_
_entity.id
_entity.type
_entity.pdbx_description
1 polymer ?
#
loop_
_entity_poly.entity_id
_entity_poly.type
_entity_poly.pdbx_seq_one_letter_code
_entity_poly.pdbx_strand_id
1 'polypeptide(L)'
;STYCTFYFKRFRRILPLSIMVVLLCVIANASLQTGYEFSNGMKSALYSMFFVKNLQTSDIDEDYFQALENSDDFFTHFWSLCVEIQFYLLAPLLLHLFKPNTDRAFICFTYMTVITAVSFTFSLLSDPQETFDSILARLWQFLFGAMIWYRLLEGTLRFYTTFCPALLLAIRSNSVLLCHESLQVIGDSSYSLYLIHWPVVCVLDIFDIEAWHCNRHILFCIISIYFLIHLKFVFRYPTLSINSTIVLVSGLYIATLLVICVGTHI
;
A
#
# COMPACT_ATOMS: atom_id res chain seq x y z
N SER A 1 -8.68 -24.18 -5.04
CA SER A 1 -8.78 -23.33 -3.82
C SER A 1 -8.99 -21.88 -4.25
N THR A 2 -10.18 -21.32 -4.03
CA THR A 2 -10.52 -19.92 -4.38
C THR A 2 -9.56 -18.91 -3.71
N TYR A 3 -9.03 -19.25 -2.53
CA TYR A 3 -8.08 -18.42 -1.78
C TYR A 3 -6.70 -18.36 -2.42
N CYS A 4 -6.16 -19.49 -2.89
CA CYS A 4 -4.87 -19.51 -3.59
C CYS A 4 -4.90 -18.62 -4.84
N THR A 5 -6.00 -18.67 -5.60
CA THR A 5 -6.20 -17.81 -6.77
C THR A 5 -6.32 -16.32 -6.40
N PHE A 6 -6.96 -16.01 -5.26
CA PHE A 6 -7.08 -14.65 -4.75
C PHE A 6 -5.71 -14.05 -4.40
N TYR A 7 -4.93 -14.75 -3.56
CA TYR A 7 -3.57 -14.34 -3.20
C TYR A 7 -2.70 -14.21 -4.44
N PHE A 8 -2.73 -15.21 -5.31
CA PHE A 8 -1.89 -15.25 -6.49
C PHE A 8 -2.09 -14.03 -7.42
N LYS A 9 -3.34 -13.66 -7.70
CA LYS A 9 -3.65 -12.50 -8.55
C LYS A 9 -3.11 -11.20 -7.97
N ARG A 10 -3.19 -11.03 -6.65
CA ARG A 10 -2.75 -9.81 -5.94
C ARG A 10 -1.24 -9.76 -5.73
N PHE A 11 -0.61 -10.90 -5.42
CA PHE A 11 0.83 -11.00 -5.31
C PHE A 11 1.52 -10.75 -6.65
N ARG A 12 1.03 -11.38 -7.73
CA ARG A 12 1.51 -11.11 -9.08
C ARG A 12 1.35 -9.62 -9.42
N ARG A 13 0.19 -9.05 -9.03
CA ARG A 13 -0.17 -7.63 -8.84
C ARG A 13 0.94 -6.64 -8.44
N ILE A 14 1.50 -6.92 -7.28
CA ILE A 14 2.08 -5.89 -6.41
C ILE A 14 3.57 -6.13 -6.23
N LEU A 15 3.98 -7.39 -6.04
CA LEU A 15 5.36 -7.75 -5.72
C LEU A 15 6.38 -7.24 -6.76
N PRO A 16 6.23 -7.52 -8.08
CA PRO A 16 7.31 -7.22 -9.02
C PRO A 16 7.62 -5.73 -9.09
N LEU A 17 6.58 -4.89 -9.14
CA LEU A 17 6.73 -3.44 -9.17
C LEU A 17 7.30 -2.91 -7.86
N SER A 18 6.76 -3.37 -6.72
CA SER A 18 7.21 -2.90 -5.40
C SER A 18 8.70 -3.18 -5.17
N ILE A 19 9.19 -4.39 -5.44
CA ILE A 19 10.59 -4.76 -5.20
C ILE A 19 11.52 -4.05 -6.18
N MET A 20 11.08 -3.86 -7.43
CA MET A 20 11.85 -3.08 -8.40
C MET A 20 12.01 -1.63 -7.93
N VAL A 21 10.94 -1.01 -7.40
CA VAL A 21 11.01 0.34 -6.84
C VAL A 21 11.93 0.36 -5.62
N VAL A 22 11.83 -0.62 -4.71
CA VAL A 22 12.74 -0.73 -3.56
C VAL A 22 14.20 -0.78 -4.04
N LEU A 23 14.52 -1.62 -5.02
CA LEU A 23 15.88 -1.72 -5.57
C LEU A 23 16.38 -0.37 -6.09
N LEU A 24 15.56 0.35 -6.84
CA LEU A 24 15.91 1.68 -7.35
C LEU A 24 16.13 2.69 -6.22
N CYS A 25 15.29 2.66 -5.17
CA CYS A 25 15.42 3.51 -4.00
C CYS A 25 16.68 3.18 -3.20
N VAL A 26 17.05 1.90 -3.07
CA VAL A 26 18.29 1.49 -2.40
C VAL A 26 19.50 2.04 -3.15
N ILE A 27 19.50 1.93 -4.49
CA ILE A 27 20.57 2.48 -5.33
C ILE A 27 20.64 4.00 -5.17
N ALA A 28 19.49 4.69 -5.23
CA ALA A 28 19.41 6.13 -5.05
C ALA A 28 19.96 6.55 -3.68
N ASN A 29 19.50 5.92 -2.60
CA ASN A 29 19.96 6.16 -1.24
C ASN A 29 21.46 5.95 -1.09
N ALA A 30 22.02 4.88 -1.68
CA ALA A 30 23.45 4.62 -1.65
C ALA A 30 24.29 5.61 -2.47
N SER A 31 23.70 6.23 -3.49
CA SER A 31 24.39 7.22 -4.32
C SER A 31 24.27 8.66 -3.82
N LEU A 32 23.18 9.00 -3.13
CA LEU A 32 22.82 10.38 -2.79
C LEU A 32 22.92 10.69 -1.29
N GLN A 33 22.61 9.73 -0.42
CA GLN A 33 22.57 9.97 1.02
C GLN A 33 23.87 9.55 1.71
N THR A 34 24.17 10.23 2.81
CA THR A 34 25.35 9.94 3.65
C THR A 34 24.99 9.98 5.14
N GLY A 35 25.85 9.41 5.99
CA GLY A 35 25.68 9.48 7.45
C GLY A 35 24.38 8.82 7.97
N TYR A 36 23.61 9.56 8.77
CA TYR A 36 22.38 9.07 9.41
C TYR A 36 21.30 8.72 8.38
N GLU A 37 21.06 9.58 7.39
CA GLU A 37 20.04 9.38 6.34
C GLU A 37 20.33 8.13 5.53
N PHE A 38 21.61 7.87 5.21
CA PHE A 38 22.02 6.64 4.55
C PHE A 38 21.67 5.41 5.38
N SER A 39 22.06 5.40 6.67
CA SER A 39 21.80 4.27 7.57
C SER A 39 20.30 4.04 7.79
N ASN A 40 19.54 5.11 8.01
CA ASN A 40 18.10 5.06 8.16
C ASN A 40 17.42 4.55 6.87
N GLY A 41 17.82 5.05 5.70
CA GLY A 41 17.32 4.57 4.41
C GLY A 41 17.62 3.10 4.15
N MET A 42 18.79 2.58 4.55
CA MET A 42 19.09 1.14 4.46
C MET A 42 18.21 0.29 5.39
N LYS A 43 17.96 0.77 6.63
CA LYS A 43 16.97 0.13 7.53
C LYS A 43 15.57 0.17 6.88
N SER A 44 15.15 1.32 6.36
CA SER A 44 13.85 1.49 5.71
C SER A 44 13.66 0.62 4.48
N ALA A 45 14.73 0.39 3.73
CA ALA A 45 14.73 -0.55 2.62
C ALA A 45 14.42 -1.97 3.09
N LEU A 46 15.09 -2.45 4.14
CA LEU A 46 14.84 -3.79 4.71
C LEU A 46 13.40 -3.94 5.17
N TYR A 47 12.87 -2.95 5.91
CA TYR A 47 11.49 -3.00 6.38
C TYR A 47 10.49 -2.97 5.22
N SER A 48 10.77 -2.19 4.17
CA SER A 48 9.93 -2.13 2.96
C SER A 48 9.95 -3.43 2.17
N MET A 49 11.11 -4.10 2.08
CA MET A 49 11.24 -5.42 1.44
C MET A 49 10.37 -6.48 2.12
N PHE A 50 10.30 -6.46 3.45
CA PHE A 50 9.49 -7.41 4.20
C PHE A 50 8.04 -6.95 4.43
N PHE A 51 7.63 -5.83 3.81
CA PHE A 51 6.30 -5.24 3.96
C PHE A 51 5.93 -4.94 5.42
N VAL A 52 6.89 -4.43 6.18
CA VAL A 52 6.76 -4.04 7.59
C VAL A 52 7.22 -2.61 7.85
N LYS A 53 7.40 -1.76 6.83
CA LYS A 53 7.80 -0.34 6.96
C LYS A 53 6.91 0.45 7.91
N ASN A 54 5.63 0.13 8.00
CA ASN A 54 4.72 0.75 8.97
C ASN A 54 5.08 0.48 10.43
N LEU A 55 5.91 -0.53 10.72
CA LEU A 55 6.38 -0.86 12.08
C LEU A 55 7.78 -0.31 12.36
N GLN A 56 8.37 0.42 11.43
CA GLN A 56 9.69 1.00 11.64
C GLN A 56 9.57 2.21 12.56
N THR A 57 10.19 2.13 13.72
CA THR A 57 10.41 3.28 14.59
C THR A 57 11.67 4.01 14.12
N SER A 58 11.56 5.30 13.84
CA SER A 58 12.70 6.20 13.62
C SER A 58 13.24 6.69 14.96
N ASP A 59 14.54 7.00 15.01
CA ASP A 59 15.15 7.61 16.21
C ASP A 59 14.66 9.06 16.42
N ILE A 60 14.03 9.63 15.39
CA ILE A 60 13.32 10.91 15.42
C ILE A 60 11.84 10.59 15.59
N ASP A 61 11.21 11.16 16.63
CA ASP A 61 9.76 11.09 16.86
C ASP A 61 9.04 11.95 15.81
N GLU A 62 8.99 11.43 14.60
CA GLU A 62 8.36 12.07 13.45
C GLU A 62 7.12 11.28 13.03
N ASP A 63 6.00 11.98 12.90
CA ASP A 63 4.77 11.36 12.41
C ASP A 63 4.87 11.05 10.91
N TYR A 64 4.13 10.04 10.44
CA TYR A 64 4.09 9.66 9.02
C TYR A 64 3.87 10.85 8.08
N PHE A 65 3.01 11.80 8.45
CA PHE A 65 2.73 12.97 7.62
C PHE A 65 3.87 13.99 7.61
N GLN A 66 4.63 14.11 8.71
CA GLN A 66 5.81 14.96 8.79
C GLN A 66 6.95 14.34 7.96
N ALA A 67 7.16 13.03 8.06
CA ALA A 67 8.12 12.30 7.24
C ALA A 67 7.77 12.35 5.73
N LEU A 68 6.49 12.55 5.40
CA LEU A 68 6.01 12.76 4.03
C LEU A 68 6.12 14.24 3.58
N GLU A 69 6.25 15.18 4.50
CA GLU A 69 6.46 16.59 4.17
C GLU A 69 7.95 16.89 3.99
N ASN A 70 8.79 16.29 4.83
CA ASN A 70 10.23 16.50 4.81
C ASN A 70 10.94 15.72 3.69
N SER A 71 10.31 14.68 3.15
CA SER A 71 10.87 13.86 2.05
C SER A 71 12.24 13.21 2.36
N ASP A 72 12.62 13.12 3.64
CA ASP A 72 13.96 12.67 4.08
C ASP A 72 14.27 11.21 3.72
N ASP A 73 13.23 10.36 3.65
CA ASP A 73 13.35 8.93 3.37
C ASP A 73 12.62 8.54 2.07
N PHE A 74 13.39 7.98 1.12
CA PHE A 74 12.88 7.42 -0.13
C PHE A 74 11.79 6.36 0.07
N PHE A 75 11.72 5.72 1.24
CA PHE A 75 10.81 4.61 1.51
C PHE A 75 9.55 4.99 2.30
N THR A 76 9.35 6.25 2.70
CA THR A 76 8.19 6.67 3.51
C THR A 76 6.85 6.24 2.89
N HIS A 77 6.72 6.41 1.58
CA HIS A 77 5.51 6.03 0.85
C HIS A 77 5.18 4.52 0.86
N PHE A 78 6.11 3.63 1.22
CA PHE A 78 5.84 2.19 1.38
C PHE A 78 4.97 1.89 2.60
N TRP A 79 4.81 2.82 3.54
CA TRP A 79 3.99 2.65 4.73
C TRP A 79 2.59 2.13 4.40
N SER A 80 1.87 2.80 3.49
CA SER A 80 0.48 2.45 3.15
C SER A 80 0.39 1.11 2.41
N LEU A 81 1.38 0.83 1.57
CA LEU A 81 1.52 -0.46 0.88
C LEU A 81 1.74 -1.61 1.87
N CYS A 82 2.58 -1.43 2.88
CA CYS A 82 2.82 -2.45 3.90
C CYS A 82 1.52 -2.79 4.65
N VAL A 83 0.77 -1.77 5.06
CA VAL A 83 -0.54 -1.94 5.69
C VAL A 83 -1.53 -2.66 4.76
N GLU A 84 -1.54 -2.31 3.47
CA GLU A 84 -2.39 -2.95 2.47
C GLU A 84 -2.07 -4.45 2.30
N ILE A 85 -0.79 -4.82 2.22
CA ILE A 85 -0.38 -6.24 2.10
C ILE A 85 -0.68 -7.02 3.38
N GLN A 86 -0.43 -6.42 4.55
CA GLN A 86 -0.80 -7.01 5.84
C GLN A 86 -2.32 -7.27 5.91
N PHE A 87 -3.13 -6.31 5.46
CA PHE A 87 -4.57 -6.50 5.34
C PHE A 87 -4.92 -7.62 4.35
N TYR A 88 -4.26 -7.72 3.20
CA TYR A 88 -4.51 -8.80 2.24
C TYR A 88 -4.13 -10.18 2.74
N LEU A 89 -3.13 -10.29 3.62
CA LEU A 89 -2.80 -11.53 4.32
C LEU A 89 -3.90 -11.93 5.32
N LEU A 90 -4.52 -10.95 5.98
CA LEU A 90 -5.61 -11.20 6.93
C LEU A 90 -6.97 -11.43 6.26
N ALA A 91 -7.24 -10.75 5.14
CA ALA A 91 -8.57 -10.70 4.54
C ALA A 91 -9.19 -12.08 4.21
N PRO A 92 -8.45 -13.08 3.68
CA PRO A 92 -9.02 -14.40 3.41
C PRO A 92 -9.36 -15.22 4.65
N LEU A 93 -8.60 -15.05 5.74
CA LEU A 93 -8.95 -15.65 7.05
C LEU A 93 -10.25 -15.05 7.54
N LEU A 94 -10.40 -13.73 7.44
CA LEU A 94 -11.63 -13.03 7.75
C LEU A 94 -12.78 -13.54 6.85
N LEU A 95 -12.60 -13.58 5.54
CA LEU A 95 -13.58 -14.08 4.56
C LEU A 95 -13.96 -15.55 4.75
N HIS A 96 -13.06 -16.38 5.26
CA HIS A 96 -13.37 -17.75 5.63
C HIS A 96 -14.34 -17.81 6.80
N LEU A 97 -14.11 -17.00 7.84
CA LEU A 97 -15.01 -16.83 8.97
C LEU A 97 -16.36 -16.21 8.54
N PHE A 98 -16.37 -15.42 7.46
CA PHE A 98 -17.57 -14.78 6.92
C PHE A 98 -18.40 -15.61 5.96
N LYS A 99 -18.09 -16.90 5.72
CA LYS A 99 -18.93 -17.71 4.83
C LYS A 99 -20.36 -17.74 5.39
N PRO A 100 -21.37 -17.21 4.68
CA PRO A 100 -22.74 -17.23 5.12
C PRO A 100 -23.27 -18.66 4.93
N ASN A 101 -22.86 -19.54 5.83
CA ASN A 101 -23.45 -20.87 5.98
C ASN A 101 -24.40 -20.76 7.16
N THR A 102 -25.69 -21.06 6.92
CA THR A 102 -26.78 -20.85 7.87
C THR A 102 -26.53 -21.53 9.22
N ASP A 103 -25.83 -22.67 9.22
CA ASP A 103 -25.67 -23.49 10.42
C ASP A 103 -24.63 -22.95 11.41
N ARG A 104 -23.74 -22.02 11.00
CA ARG A 104 -22.68 -21.46 11.86
C ARG A 104 -22.68 -19.94 11.95
N ALA A 105 -23.69 -19.29 11.37
CA ALA A 105 -23.88 -17.84 11.35
C ALA A 105 -23.65 -17.18 12.72
N PHE A 106 -24.27 -17.73 13.77
CA PHE A 106 -24.16 -17.20 15.13
C PHE A 106 -22.75 -17.28 15.71
N ILE A 107 -22.04 -18.39 15.49
CA ILE A 107 -20.67 -18.59 15.96
C ILE A 107 -19.73 -17.60 15.26
N CYS A 108 -19.87 -17.46 13.93
CA CYS A 108 -19.08 -16.52 13.15
C CYS A 108 -19.32 -15.07 13.60
N PHE A 109 -20.58 -14.67 13.82
CA PHE A 109 -20.93 -13.33 14.30
C PHE A 109 -20.39 -13.04 15.71
N THR A 110 -20.42 -14.03 16.59
CA THR A 110 -19.88 -13.90 17.96
C THR A 110 -18.36 -13.70 17.93
N TYR A 111 -17.65 -14.52 17.17
CA TYR A 111 -16.20 -14.40 17.00
C TYR A 111 -15.79 -13.04 16.41
N MET A 112 -16.56 -12.57 15.43
CA MET A 112 -16.41 -11.26 14.81
C MET A 112 -16.57 -10.10 15.79
N THR A 113 -17.59 -10.19 16.65
CA THR A 113 -17.84 -9.17 17.67
C THR A 113 -16.69 -9.14 18.68
N VAL A 114 -16.17 -10.31 19.08
CA VAL A 114 -15.03 -10.42 19.99
C VAL A 114 -13.77 -9.80 19.37
N ILE A 115 -13.40 -10.14 18.14
CA ILE A 115 -12.21 -9.55 17.51
C ILE A 115 -12.38 -8.03 17.34
N THR A 116 -13.57 -7.58 16.94
CA THR A 116 -13.84 -6.14 16.80
C THR A 116 -13.69 -5.42 18.14
N ALA A 117 -14.22 -5.98 19.23
CA ALA A 117 -14.10 -5.40 20.55
C ALA A 117 -12.65 -5.39 21.05
N VAL A 118 -11.89 -6.47 20.84
CA VAL A 118 -10.47 -6.55 21.21
C VAL A 118 -9.65 -5.54 20.41
N SER A 119 -9.85 -5.46 19.10
CA SER A 119 -9.16 -4.48 18.25
C SER A 119 -9.52 -3.03 18.61
N PHE A 120 -10.80 -2.77 18.92
CA PHE A 120 -11.26 -1.44 19.33
C PHE A 120 -10.71 -1.04 20.70
N THR A 121 -10.71 -1.95 21.67
CA THR A 121 -10.11 -1.69 22.98
C THR A 121 -8.60 -1.48 22.89
N PHE A 122 -7.90 -2.26 22.06
CA PHE A 122 -6.49 -2.02 21.77
C PHE A 122 -6.27 -0.62 21.16
N SER A 123 -7.10 -0.21 20.19
CA SER A 123 -7.07 1.13 19.60
C SER A 123 -7.37 2.27 20.58
N LEU A 124 -8.07 2.02 21.69
CA LEU A 124 -8.34 3.04 22.71
C LEU A 124 -7.23 3.15 23.76
N LEU A 125 -6.45 2.07 23.93
CA LEU A 125 -5.38 2.00 24.92
C LEU A 125 -4.00 2.37 24.34
N SER A 126 -3.84 2.24 23.03
CA SER A 126 -2.63 2.62 22.30
C SER A 126 -2.57 4.11 22.01
N ASP A 127 -1.35 4.62 21.84
CA ASP A 127 -1.11 6.00 21.43
C ASP A 127 -1.66 6.27 20.00
N PRO A 128 -1.94 7.55 19.65
CA PRO A 128 -2.51 7.89 18.35
C PRO A 128 -1.65 7.42 17.16
N GLN A 129 -0.32 7.49 17.30
CA GLN A 129 0.62 7.05 16.28
C GLN A 129 0.62 5.53 16.12
N GLU A 130 0.70 4.77 17.22
CA GLU A 130 0.58 3.30 17.19
C GLU A 130 -0.76 2.82 16.63
N THR A 131 -1.84 3.53 16.97
CA THR A 131 -3.18 3.25 16.44
C THR A 131 -3.24 3.49 14.93
N PHE A 132 -2.52 4.50 14.46
CA PHE A 132 -2.35 4.76 13.05
C PHE A 132 -1.48 3.66 12.40
N ASP A 133 -0.37 3.25 12.97
CA ASP A 133 0.57 2.32 12.30
C ASP A 133 0.14 0.86 12.32
N SER A 134 -0.60 0.44 13.35
CA SER A 134 -0.94 -0.95 13.58
C SER A 134 -2.20 -1.37 12.83
N ILE A 135 -2.08 -2.41 11.98
CA ILE A 135 -3.24 -3.06 11.39
C ILE A 135 -4.17 -3.63 12.47
N LEU A 136 -3.62 -4.10 13.59
CA LEU A 136 -4.40 -4.70 14.69
C LEU A 136 -5.29 -3.66 15.37
N ALA A 137 -4.81 -2.43 15.53
CA ALA A 137 -5.62 -1.31 16.04
C ALA A 137 -6.69 -0.87 15.05
N ARG A 138 -6.50 -1.12 13.75
CA ARG A 138 -7.47 -0.75 12.70
C ARG A 138 -8.44 -1.85 12.32
N LEU A 139 -8.19 -3.10 12.72
CA LEU A 139 -9.01 -4.25 12.34
C LEU A 139 -10.50 -4.04 12.62
N TRP A 140 -10.85 -3.40 13.74
CA TRP A 140 -12.24 -3.11 14.10
C TRP A 140 -12.98 -2.32 13.02
N GLN A 141 -12.32 -1.41 12.29
CA GLN A 141 -12.95 -0.61 11.24
C GLN A 141 -13.45 -1.50 10.09
N PHE A 142 -12.60 -2.43 9.65
CA PHE A 142 -12.91 -3.37 8.57
C PHE A 142 -13.95 -4.41 9.01
N LEU A 143 -13.80 -4.94 10.21
CA LEU A 143 -14.68 -5.96 10.77
C LEU A 143 -16.07 -5.42 11.09
N PHE A 144 -16.15 -4.18 11.60
CA PHE A 144 -17.41 -3.50 11.84
C PHE A 144 -18.19 -3.28 10.53
N GLY A 145 -17.51 -2.83 9.47
CA GLY A 145 -18.09 -2.75 8.13
C GLY A 145 -18.60 -4.10 7.61
N ALA A 146 -17.84 -5.18 7.84
CA ALA A 146 -18.23 -6.53 7.44
C ALA A 146 -19.43 -7.08 8.26
N MET A 147 -19.48 -6.79 9.56
CA MET A 147 -20.62 -7.17 10.42
C MET A 147 -21.90 -6.45 10.02
N ILE A 148 -21.78 -5.15 9.69
CA ILE A 148 -22.88 -4.38 9.11
C ILE A 148 -23.32 -5.06 7.82
N TRP A 149 -22.42 -5.29 6.85
CA TRP A 149 -22.73 -5.99 5.59
C TRP A 149 -23.46 -7.33 5.80
N TYR A 150 -23.02 -8.12 6.78
CA TYR A 150 -23.61 -9.41 7.10
C TYR A 150 -25.06 -9.28 7.57
N ARG A 151 -25.37 -8.35 8.51
CA ARG A 151 -26.75 -8.12 8.97
C ARG A 151 -27.64 -7.43 7.93
N LEU A 152 -27.04 -6.69 7.01
CA LEU A 152 -27.75 -6.01 5.91
C LEU A 152 -28.32 -6.96 4.85
N LEU A 153 -27.89 -8.22 4.84
CA LEU A 153 -28.49 -9.24 3.98
C LEU A 153 -29.96 -9.55 4.36
N GLU A 154 -30.44 -9.15 5.55
CA GLU A 154 -31.76 -9.53 6.07
C GLU A 154 -32.83 -8.42 6.16
N GLY A 155 -32.58 -7.15 5.76
CA GLY A 155 -33.68 -6.15 5.72
C GLY A 155 -33.27 -4.67 5.76
N THR A 156 -34.26 -3.80 5.53
CA THR A 156 -34.37 -2.30 5.55
C THR A 156 -33.11 -1.43 5.68
N LEU A 157 -32.16 -1.76 6.54
CA LEU A 157 -30.83 -1.12 6.63
C LEU A 157 -30.01 -1.23 5.34
N ARG A 158 -30.31 -2.22 4.47
CA ARG A 158 -29.77 -2.34 3.10
C ARG A 158 -29.99 -1.06 2.31
N PHE A 159 -31.09 -0.36 2.57
CA PHE A 159 -31.35 0.96 1.99
C PHE A 159 -30.25 1.92 2.41
N TYR A 160 -29.97 2.14 3.70
CA TYR A 160 -28.97 3.14 4.13
C TYR A 160 -27.53 2.86 3.68
N THR A 161 -27.06 1.62 3.73
CA THR A 161 -25.66 1.29 3.39
C THR A 161 -25.45 0.96 1.92
N THR A 162 -26.52 0.77 1.13
CA THR A 162 -26.43 0.76 -0.33
C THR A 162 -26.68 2.17 -0.84
N PHE A 163 -27.64 2.91 -0.29
CA PHE A 163 -27.97 4.28 -0.62
C PHE A 163 -26.86 5.25 -0.24
N CYS A 164 -26.08 5.07 0.85
CA CYS A 164 -24.99 6.01 1.14
C CYS A 164 -23.81 5.88 0.15
N PRO A 165 -23.30 4.67 -0.17
CA PRO A 165 -22.36 4.47 -1.28
C PRO A 165 -22.99 4.66 -2.66
N ALA A 166 -24.28 4.38 -2.86
CA ALA A 166 -24.99 4.60 -4.12
C ALA A 166 -25.38 6.07 -4.33
N LEU A 167 -25.56 6.85 -3.27
CA LEU A 167 -25.72 8.31 -3.29
C LEU A 167 -24.34 8.95 -3.44
N LEU A 168 -23.29 8.47 -2.76
CA LEU A 168 -21.90 8.82 -3.09
C LEU A 168 -21.57 8.47 -4.54
N LEU A 169 -21.97 7.29 -5.01
CA LEU A 169 -21.82 6.86 -6.40
C LEU A 169 -22.77 7.59 -7.33
N ALA A 170 -23.95 8.08 -6.91
CA ALA A 170 -24.90 8.82 -7.76
C ALA A 170 -24.52 10.31 -7.86
N ILE A 171 -24.05 10.89 -6.75
CA ILE A 171 -23.32 12.16 -6.71
C ILE A 171 -22.05 12.05 -7.58
N ARG A 172 -21.43 10.87 -7.65
CA ARG A 172 -20.25 10.57 -8.51
C ARG A 172 -20.61 10.15 -9.95
N SER A 173 -21.76 9.53 -10.21
CA SER A 173 -22.17 8.93 -11.49
C SER A 173 -22.82 9.94 -12.43
N ASN A 174 -23.08 11.15 -11.96
CA ASN A 174 -23.39 12.28 -12.83
C ASN A 174 -22.15 13.04 -13.32
N SER A 175 -20.93 12.60 -12.95
CA SER A 175 -19.73 13.12 -13.59
C SER A 175 -19.30 12.19 -14.74
N VAL A 176 -19.63 12.59 -15.97
CA VAL A 176 -19.14 12.02 -17.24
C VAL A 176 -17.61 11.79 -17.23
N LEU A 177 -16.91 12.51 -16.36
CA LEU A 177 -15.49 12.40 -16.03
C LEU A 177 -15.06 10.97 -15.62
N LEU A 178 -15.67 10.35 -14.61
CA LEU A 178 -15.13 9.12 -13.99
C LEU A 178 -15.45 7.80 -14.73
N CYS A 179 -16.41 7.81 -15.66
CA CYS A 179 -16.70 6.68 -16.54
C CYS A 179 -15.83 6.69 -17.81
N HIS A 180 -15.07 7.76 -18.07
CA HIS A 180 -14.19 7.82 -19.22
C HIS A 180 -13.07 6.80 -19.07
N GLU A 181 -12.85 5.97 -20.09
CA GLU A 181 -11.81 4.91 -20.10
C GLU A 181 -10.45 5.48 -19.69
N SER A 182 -10.11 6.70 -20.11
CA SER A 182 -8.88 7.39 -19.72
C SER A 182 -8.77 7.66 -18.22
N LEU A 183 -9.86 8.00 -17.53
CA LEU A 183 -9.84 8.25 -16.09
C LEU A 183 -9.83 6.97 -15.27
N GLN A 184 -10.44 5.88 -15.78
CA GLN A 184 -10.25 4.54 -15.21
C GLN A 184 -8.82 4.05 -15.39
N VAL A 185 -8.23 4.28 -16.57
CA VAL A 185 -6.81 4.00 -16.85
C VAL A 185 -5.90 4.81 -15.92
N ILE A 186 -6.21 6.07 -15.64
CA ILE A 186 -5.47 6.90 -14.68
C ILE A 186 -5.65 6.36 -13.25
N GLY A 187 -6.86 6.02 -12.84
CA GLY A 187 -7.15 5.38 -11.55
C GLY A 187 -6.42 4.06 -11.35
N ASP A 188 -6.44 3.17 -12.34
CA ASP A 188 -5.70 1.91 -12.31
C ASP A 188 -4.17 2.11 -12.26
N SER A 189 -3.69 3.22 -12.83
CA SER A 189 -2.26 3.58 -12.84
C SER A 189 -1.84 4.42 -11.63
N SER A 190 -2.80 4.98 -10.89
CA SER A 190 -2.56 5.90 -9.76
C SER A 190 -1.70 5.26 -8.68
N TYR A 191 -1.90 3.96 -8.44
CA TYR A 191 -1.12 3.20 -7.48
C TYR A 191 0.35 3.04 -7.92
N SER A 192 0.57 2.70 -9.19
CA SER A 192 1.94 2.63 -9.73
C SER A 192 2.58 4.00 -9.71
N LEU A 193 1.82 5.05 -10.05
CA LEU A 193 2.26 6.45 -9.99
C LEU A 193 2.71 6.79 -8.58
N TYR A 194 1.91 6.40 -7.59
CA TYR A 194 2.21 6.61 -6.18
C TYR A 194 3.55 5.99 -5.76
N LEU A 195 3.85 4.76 -6.18
CA LEU A 195 5.13 4.11 -5.85
C LEU A 195 6.36 4.74 -6.51
N ILE A 196 6.20 5.32 -7.69
CA ILE A 196 7.34 5.77 -8.50
C ILE A 196 7.65 7.25 -8.25
N HIS A 197 6.61 8.06 -8.11
CA HIS A 197 6.79 9.51 -8.05
C HIS A 197 7.51 9.93 -6.76
N TRP A 198 7.30 9.21 -5.66
CA TRP A 198 7.83 9.59 -4.36
C TRP A 198 9.36 9.62 -4.33
N PRO A 199 10.09 8.58 -4.79
CA PRO A 199 11.53 8.66 -4.88
C PRO A 199 12.04 9.82 -5.73
N VAL A 200 11.30 10.18 -6.80
CA VAL A 200 11.65 11.34 -7.62
C VAL A 200 11.48 12.65 -6.83
N VAL A 201 10.45 12.77 -5.99
CA VAL A 201 10.28 13.92 -5.10
C VAL A 201 11.47 14.03 -4.14
N CYS A 202 11.82 12.95 -3.44
CA CYS A 202 12.99 12.93 -2.56
C CYS A 202 14.29 13.34 -3.27
N VAL A 203 14.54 12.85 -4.50
CA VAL A 203 15.72 13.27 -5.29
C VAL A 203 15.69 14.76 -5.57
N LEU A 204 14.54 15.31 -5.97
CA LEU A 204 14.41 16.73 -6.30
C LEU A 204 14.64 17.63 -5.08
N ASP A 205 14.17 17.21 -3.91
CA ASP A 205 14.34 17.92 -2.65
C ASP A 205 15.83 17.89 -2.21
N ILE A 206 16.54 16.76 -2.35
CA ILE A 206 17.98 16.64 -2.04
C ILE A 206 18.84 17.61 -2.87
N PHE A 207 18.52 17.78 -4.15
CA PHE A 207 19.31 18.64 -5.05
C PHE A 207 18.98 20.13 -4.91
N ASP A 208 18.07 20.50 -3.98
CA ASP A 208 17.67 21.87 -3.67
C ASP A 208 17.49 22.71 -4.95
N ILE A 209 16.83 22.12 -5.96
CA ILE A 209 16.66 22.73 -7.28
C ILE A 209 15.62 23.86 -7.15
N GLU A 210 16.01 24.96 -6.52
CA GLU A 210 15.20 26.16 -6.28
C GLU A 210 14.83 26.91 -7.58
N ALA A 211 15.45 26.58 -8.72
CA ALA A 211 15.43 27.47 -9.90
C ALA A 211 14.15 27.43 -10.79
N TRP A 212 13.15 26.57 -10.55
CA TRP A 212 12.06 26.37 -11.54
C TRP A 212 10.67 26.05 -10.96
N HIS A 213 10.15 26.91 -10.06
CA HIS A 213 8.87 26.70 -9.36
C HIS A 213 7.63 26.41 -10.25
N CYS A 214 7.57 26.84 -11.52
CA CYS A 214 6.43 26.56 -12.41
C CYS A 214 6.64 25.36 -13.36
N ASN A 215 7.89 24.97 -13.62
CA ASN A 215 8.24 23.81 -14.47
C ASN A 215 8.34 22.50 -13.66
N ARG A 216 8.46 22.57 -12.32
CA ARG A 216 8.53 21.42 -11.41
C ARG A 216 7.40 20.43 -11.63
N HIS A 217 6.15 20.89 -11.61
CA HIS A 217 4.99 20.02 -11.77
C HIS A 217 4.85 19.46 -13.19
N ILE A 218 5.29 20.19 -14.22
CA ILE A 218 5.18 19.76 -15.63
C ILE A 218 6.23 18.71 -15.96
N LEU A 219 7.50 18.95 -15.61
CA LEU A 219 8.58 17.99 -15.83
C LEU A 219 8.38 16.73 -14.97
N PHE A 220 7.92 16.90 -13.72
CA PHE A 220 7.50 15.83 -12.83
C PHE A 220 6.37 14.98 -13.42
N CYS A 221 5.32 15.63 -13.94
CA CYS A 221 4.24 14.94 -14.65
C CYS A 221 4.79 14.21 -15.87
N ILE A 222 5.68 14.81 -16.66
CA ILE A 222 6.25 14.18 -17.87
C ILE A 222 7.12 12.96 -17.53
N ILE A 223 8.02 13.05 -16.54
CA ILE A 223 8.90 11.95 -16.13
C ILE A 223 8.08 10.83 -15.48
N SER A 224 7.16 11.19 -14.58
CA SER A 224 6.27 10.23 -13.94
C SER A 224 5.37 9.54 -14.96
N ILE A 225 4.77 10.30 -15.89
CA ILE A 225 3.92 9.75 -16.97
C ILE A 225 4.73 8.88 -17.93
N TYR A 226 5.94 9.30 -18.33
CA TYR A 226 6.82 8.51 -19.21
C TYR A 226 7.21 7.18 -18.56
N PHE A 227 7.65 7.22 -17.31
CA PHE A 227 8.05 6.02 -16.58
C PHE A 227 6.85 5.12 -16.25
N LEU A 228 5.67 5.70 -16.02
CA LEU A 228 4.41 4.96 -15.88
C LEU A 228 3.96 4.28 -17.16
N ILE A 229 4.07 4.96 -18.31
CA ILE A 229 3.80 4.35 -19.61
C ILE A 229 4.75 3.17 -19.82
N HIS A 230 6.03 3.34 -19.49
CA HIS A 230 7.03 2.31 -19.66
C HIS A 230 6.81 1.11 -18.72
N LEU A 231 6.48 1.36 -17.45
CA LEU A 231 6.19 0.30 -16.49
C LEU A 231 4.83 -0.34 -16.69
N LYS A 232 3.83 0.39 -17.16
CA LYS A 232 2.55 -0.18 -17.58
C LYS A 232 2.71 -1.06 -18.82
N PHE A 233 3.69 -0.77 -19.68
CA PHE A 233 4.04 -1.62 -20.82
C PHE A 233 4.81 -2.87 -20.39
N VAL A 234 5.78 -2.74 -19.48
CA VAL A 234 6.59 -3.85 -18.95
C VAL A 234 5.79 -4.77 -18.00
N PHE A 235 4.92 -4.20 -17.17
CA PHE A 235 4.15 -4.92 -16.14
C PHE A 235 2.66 -5.04 -16.46
N ARG A 236 2.24 -4.90 -17.73
CA ARG A 236 0.86 -5.18 -18.14
C ARG A 236 0.50 -6.64 -17.80
N TYR A 237 -0.28 -6.85 -16.73
CA TYR A 237 -0.86 -8.17 -16.42
C TYR A 237 -1.68 -8.64 -17.63
N PRO A 238 -1.59 -9.91 -18.13
CA PRO A 238 -1.07 -11.13 -17.52
C PRO A 238 -0.18 -11.98 -18.47
N THR A 239 0.84 -11.45 -19.15
CA THR A 239 1.64 -12.26 -20.10
C THR A 239 2.68 -13.17 -19.44
N LEU A 240 3.19 -12.79 -18.26
CA LEU A 240 4.24 -13.56 -17.60
C LEU A 240 3.67 -14.82 -16.91
N SER A 241 4.33 -15.94 -17.18
CA SER A 241 4.05 -17.23 -16.54
C SER A 241 4.35 -17.16 -15.04
N ILE A 242 3.77 -18.08 -14.26
CA ILE A 242 3.99 -18.18 -12.82
C ILE A 242 5.47 -18.36 -12.48
N ASN A 243 6.17 -19.21 -13.23
CA ASN A 243 7.58 -19.49 -13.03
C ASN A 243 8.43 -18.24 -13.32
N SER A 244 8.12 -17.54 -14.41
CA SER A 244 8.81 -16.29 -14.76
C SER A 244 8.63 -15.21 -13.69
N THR A 245 7.45 -15.12 -13.10
CA THR A 245 7.17 -14.16 -12.02
C THR A 245 7.98 -14.49 -10.77
N ILE A 246 8.03 -15.78 -10.38
CA ILE A 246 8.79 -16.22 -9.22
C ILE A 246 10.28 -15.94 -9.42
N VAL A 247 10.84 -16.31 -10.57
CA VAL A 247 12.25 -16.09 -10.90
C VAL A 247 12.61 -14.60 -10.88
N LEU A 248 11.77 -13.76 -11.50
CA LEU A 248 11.96 -12.31 -11.50
C LEU A 248 11.94 -11.74 -10.09
N VAL A 249 10.91 -12.07 -9.31
CA VAL A 249 10.75 -11.60 -7.93
C VAL A 249 11.92 -12.06 -7.06
N SER A 250 12.31 -13.34 -7.13
CA SER A 250 13.46 -13.85 -6.37
C SER A 250 14.77 -13.17 -6.78
N GLY A 251 14.97 -12.93 -8.07
CA GLY A 251 16.16 -12.25 -8.58
C GLY A 251 16.24 -10.81 -8.08
N LEU A 252 15.13 -10.09 -8.10
CA LEU A 252 15.04 -8.72 -7.57
C LEU A 252 15.27 -8.68 -6.05
N TYR A 253 14.71 -9.63 -5.29
CA TYR A 253 14.97 -9.74 -3.84
C TYR A 253 16.45 -9.96 -3.56
N ILE A 254 17.09 -10.91 -4.25
CA ILE A 254 18.51 -11.21 -4.07
C ILE A 254 19.36 -9.99 -4.43
N ALA A 255 19.09 -9.34 -5.57
CA ALA A 255 19.80 -8.14 -5.99
C ALA A 255 19.68 -7.03 -4.94
N THR A 256 18.47 -6.80 -4.42
CA THR A 256 18.22 -5.75 -3.41
C THR A 256 18.96 -6.06 -2.11
N LEU A 257 18.91 -7.31 -1.62
CA LEU A 257 19.66 -7.73 -0.43
C LEU A 257 21.16 -7.56 -0.62
N LEU A 258 21.70 -7.91 -1.79
CA LEU A 258 23.12 -7.72 -2.08
C LEU A 258 23.52 -6.24 -2.01
N VAL A 259 22.74 -5.35 -2.61
CA VAL A 259 23.03 -3.90 -2.56
C VAL A 259 22.94 -3.38 -1.12
N ILE A 260 21.94 -3.80 -0.35
CA ILE A 260 21.84 -3.41 1.06
C ILE A 260 23.04 -3.91 1.86
N CYS A 261 23.39 -5.20 1.74
CA CYS A 261 24.54 -5.77 2.44
C CYS A 261 25.85 -5.04 2.09
N VAL A 262 26.10 -4.79 0.80
CA VAL A 262 27.28 -4.04 0.35
C VAL A 262 27.26 -2.63 0.92
N GLY A 263 26.12 -1.95 0.87
CA GLY A 263 25.95 -0.60 1.41
C GLY A 263 26.20 -0.52 2.92
N THR A 264 25.74 -1.50 3.69
CA THR A 264 25.93 -1.52 5.16
C THR A 264 27.38 -1.78 5.59
N HIS A 265 28.26 -2.20 4.68
CA HIS A 265 29.67 -2.49 4.95
C HIS A 265 30.63 -1.37 4.51
N ILE A 266 30.12 -0.30 3.90
CA ILE A 266 30.86 0.91 3.50
C ILE A 266 30.69 1.98 4.58
#